data_AF-A0A9J6EA42-F1
#
_entry.id   AF-A0A9J6EA42-F1
#
_cell.length_a   1.000
_cell.length_b   1.000
_cell.length_c   1.000
_cell.angle_alpha   90.00
_cell.angle_beta   90.00
_cell.angle_gamma   90.00
#
_symmetry.space_group_name_H-M   'P 1'
#
loop_
_entity.id
_entity.type
_entity.pdbx_description
1 polymer ?
#
loop_
_entity_poly.entity_id
_entity_poly.type
_entity_poly.pdbx_seq_one_letter_code
_entity_poly.pdbx_strand_id
1 'polypeptide(L)'
;MGSSGSKEEPKNHPLGPVRHASKSGVFIQLLEFPGMYGYRDARLKSSKDTYSQALKCTLGGYTFAIQCRFLLDNDGDVTVAVVVFLQAGEWDNNVEWPFAKKVWVGITHPRDHEKDIWHRVYLTKPESTKRPEASRWNFGSYNREVKFRQLQHNGFIHDGKLYVNIELH
;
A
#
# COMPACT_ATOMS: atom_id res chain seq x y z
N MET A 1 -8.51 44.99 29.32
CA MET A 1 -9.09 43.87 28.55
C MET A 1 -7.97 43.25 27.71
N GLY A 2 -7.29 42.25 28.25
CA GLY A 2 -6.20 41.56 27.57
C GLY A 2 -6.74 40.31 26.88
N SER A 3 -6.72 40.31 25.55
CA SER A 3 -7.08 39.14 24.75
C SER A 3 -5.91 38.16 24.76
N SER A 4 -6.06 37.06 25.51
CA SER A 4 -5.11 35.94 25.51
C SER A 4 -5.27 35.18 24.20
N GLY A 5 -4.40 35.47 23.23
CA GLY A 5 -4.25 34.65 22.04
C GLY A 5 -3.51 33.36 22.40
N SER A 6 -4.24 32.26 22.51
CA SER A 6 -3.65 30.93 22.55
C SER A 6 -2.94 30.67 21.22
N LYS A 7 -1.61 30.80 21.22
CA LYS A 7 -0.74 30.28 20.16
C LYS A 7 -0.94 28.75 20.11
N GLU A 8 -1.58 28.26 19.06
CA GLU A 8 -1.49 26.84 18.73
C GLU A 8 -0.02 26.53 18.44
N GLU A 9 0.59 25.70 19.28
CA GLU A 9 1.91 25.13 19.01
C GLU A 9 1.85 24.35 17.69
N PRO A 10 2.86 24.48 16.80
CA PRO A 10 2.96 23.63 15.65
C PRO A 10 3.09 22.20 16.15
N LYS A 11 2.05 21.39 15.88
CA LYS A 11 2.07 19.95 16.15
C LYS A 11 3.27 19.39 15.38
N ASN A 12 4.34 19.09 16.11
CA ASN A 12 5.49 18.32 15.64
C ASN A 12 4.98 16.93 15.25
N HIS A 13 4.37 16.84 14.07
CA HIS A 13 4.03 15.56 13.47
C HIS A 13 5.35 14.83 13.23
N PRO A 14 5.47 13.56 13.67
CA PRO A 14 6.69 12.81 13.51
C PRO A 14 7.05 12.75 12.02
N LEU A 15 8.23 13.29 11.69
CA LEU A 15 8.84 13.22 10.36
C LEU A 15 9.09 11.74 10.05
N GLY A 16 8.19 11.13 9.28
CA GLY A 16 8.33 9.74 8.89
C GLY A 16 7.19 9.21 8.01
N PRO A 17 7.39 8.02 7.42
CA PRO A 17 6.42 7.37 6.53
C PRO A 17 5.25 6.69 7.28
N VAL A 18 5.27 6.66 8.61
CA VAL A 18 4.19 6.06 9.39
C VAL A 18 2.97 6.97 9.35
N ARG A 19 1.78 6.39 9.20
CA ARG A 19 0.50 7.09 9.30
C ARG A 19 -0.30 6.57 10.47
N HIS A 20 -1.10 7.45 11.05
CA HIS A 20 -2.12 7.05 12.02
C HIS A 20 -3.36 6.57 11.26
N ALA A 21 -4.12 5.67 11.88
CA ALA A 21 -5.39 5.24 11.33
C ALA A 21 -6.31 6.45 11.11
N SER A 22 -6.95 6.51 9.95
CA SER A 22 -7.83 7.62 9.57
C SER A 22 -9.01 7.89 10.53
N LYS A 23 -9.41 6.90 11.34
CA LYS A 23 -10.44 7.04 12.38
C LYS A 23 -10.33 5.92 13.43
N SER A 24 -11.05 6.07 14.54
CA SER A 24 -11.14 5.02 15.58
C SER A 24 -11.70 3.71 15.00
N GLY A 25 -11.13 2.58 15.42
CA GLY A 25 -11.53 1.24 14.98
C GLY A 25 -10.98 0.80 13.61
N VAL A 26 -10.16 1.62 12.94
CA VAL A 26 -9.44 1.25 11.71
C VAL A 26 -8.07 0.68 12.07
N PHE A 27 -7.68 -0.39 11.37
CA PHE A 27 -6.35 -0.97 11.49
C PHE A 27 -5.46 -0.43 10.37
N ILE A 28 -4.24 -0.02 10.70
CA ILE A 28 -3.26 0.47 9.73
C ILE A 28 -1.91 -0.21 9.93
N GLN A 29 -1.20 -0.50 8.84
CA GLN A 29 0.19 -0.94 8.89
C GLN A 29 1.01 -0.34 7.77
N LEU A 30 2.23 0.08 8.10
CA LEU A 30 3.26 0.51 7.15
C LEU A 30 4.06 -0.70 6.66
N LEU A 31 4.34 -0.74 5.36
CA LEU A 31 5.20 -1.69 4.68
C LEU A 31 6.31 -0.97 3.93
N GLU A 32 7.54 -1.49 4.01
CA GLU A 32 8.71 -0.96 3.30
C GLU A 32 9.11 -1.88 2.15
N PHE A 33 9.06 -1.37 0.92
CA PHE A 33 9.49 -2.09 -0.28
C PHE A 33 10.88 -1.63 -0.71
N PRO A 34 11.95 -2.39 -0.42
CA PRO A 34 13.31 -2.03 -0.83
C PRO A 34 13.59 -2.37 -2.31
N GLY A 35 14.68 -1.83 -2.84
CA GLY A 35 15.21 -2.25 -4.14
C GLY A 35 14.38 -1.79 -5.35
N MET A 36 13.64 -0.69 -5.22
CA MET A 36 12.69 -0.22 -6.22
C MET A 36 13.33 0.02 -7.60
N TYR A 37 14.57 0.51 -7.64
CA TYR A 37 15.31 0.70 -8.89
C TYR A 37 15.66 -0.62 -9.58
N GLY A 38 15.97 -1.67 -8.82
CA GLY A 38 16.26 -2.99 -9.37
C GLY A 38 15.04 -3.60 -10.07
N TYR A 39 13.85 -3.46 -9.47
CA TYR A 39 12.60 -3.92 -10.08
C TYR A 39 12.23 -3.11 -11.33
N ARG A 40 12.45 -1.79 -11.32
CA ARG A 40 12.32 -0.95 -12.52
C ARG A 40 13.22 -1.46 -13.65
N ASP A 41 14.49 -1.70 -13.35
CA ASP A 41 15.47 -2.16 -14.35
C ASP A 41 15.18 -3.55 -14.89
N ALA A 42 14.76 -4.46 -14.02
CA ALA A 42 14.27 -5.76 -14.43
C ALA A 42 13.06 -5.62 -15.37
N ARG A 43 12.11 -4.72 -15.05
CA ARG A 43 10.94 -4.49 -15.91
C ARG A 43 11.32 -3.95 -17.28
N LEU A 44 12.25 -3.01 -17.37
CA LEU A 44 12.72 -2.44 -18.65
C LEU A 44 13.41 -3.48 -19.55
N LYS A 45 14.00 -4.53 -18.96
CA LYS A 45 14.72 -5.59 -19.69
C LYS A 45 13.87 -6.82 -20.00
N SER A 46 12.63 -6.87 -19.48
CA SER A 46 11.74 -8.03 -19.54
C SER A 46 10.52 -7.74 -20.40
N SER A 47 10.00 -8.76 -21.10
CA SER A 47 8.68 -8.70 -21.75
C SER A 47 7.53 -9.01 -20.79
N LYS A 48 7.83 -9.57 -19.61
CA LYS A 48 6.86 -9.94 -18.57
C LYS A 48 6.82 -8.89 -17.46
N ASP A 49 5.65 -8.80 -16.85
CA ASP A 49 5.44 -8.05 -15.61
C ASP A 49 6.47 -8.44 -14.54
N THR A 50 6.90 -7.45 -13.78
CA THR A 50 7.83 -7.64 -12.67
C THR A 50 7.09 -7.33 -11.37
N TYR A 51 7.32 -8.13 -10.34
CA TYR A 51 6.71 -7.96 -9.03
C TYR A 51 7.81 -7.83 -7.99
N SER A 52 7.58 -6.98 -6.98
CA SER A 52 8.41 -6.97 -5.79
C SER A 52 8.25 -8.28 -5.01
N GLN A 53 9.16 -8.50 -4.06
CA GLN A 53 8.88 -9.45 -2.98
C GLN A 53 7.55 -9.11 -2.32
N ALA A 54 6.77 -10.15 -1.99
CA ALA A 54 5.53 -10.00 -1.26
C ALA A 54 5.82 -9.79 0.23
N LEU A 55 5.20 -8.75 0.78
CA LEU A 55 5.23 -8.46 2.21
C LEU A 55 3.87 -8.83 2.81
N LYS A 56 3.89 -9.49 3.96
CA LYS A 56 2.67 -9.92 4.65
C LYS A 56 2.34 -8.98 5.80
N CYS A 57 1.06 -8.75 6.02
CA CYS A 57 0.54 -8.05 7.18
C CYS A 57 -0.78 -8.64 7.64
N THR A 58 -1.15 -8.41 8.90
CA THR A 58 -2.43 -8.86 9.46
C THR A 58 -3.17 -7.66 10.03
N LEU A 59 -4.39 -7.41 9.54
CA LEU A 59 -5.25 -6.31 9.96
C LEU A 59 -6.63 -6.86 10.29
N GLY A 60 -7.16 -6.55 11.48
CA GLY A 60 -8.49 -6.99 11.90
C GLY A 60 -8.71 -8.51 11.79
N GLY A 61 -7.66 -9.32 12.00
CA GLY A 61 -7.68 -10.78 11.86
C GLY A 61 -7.51 -11.31 10.43
N TYR A 62 -7.53 -10.46 9.40
CA TYR A 62 -7.27 -10.90 8.02
C TYR A 62 -5.79 -10.78 7.68
N THR A 63 -5.22 -11.80 7.04
CA THR A 63 -3.85 -11.75 6.53
C THR A 63 -3.84 -11.34 5.06
N PHE A 64 -3.04 -10.32 4.75
CA PHE A 64 -2.83 -9.80 3.41
C PHE A 64 -1.39 -10.06 2.96
N ALA A 65 -1.22 -10.34 1.67
CA ALA A 65 0.06 -10.22 0.98
C ALA A 65 0.00 -9.00 0.05
N ILE A 66 1.04 -8.16 0.10
CA ILE A 66 1.13 -6.90 -0.66
C ILE A 66 2.37 -6.93 -1.54
N GLN A 67 2.22 -6.55 -2.81
CA GLN A 67 3.31 -6.45 -3.78
C GLN A 67 3.24 -5.15 -4.57
N CYS A 68 4.38 -4.65 -5.02
CA CYS A 68 4.44 -3.66 -6.09
C CYS A 68 4.57 -4.38 -7.43
N ARG A 69 3.62 -4.18 -8.34
CA ARG A 69 3.66 -4.62 -9.74
C ARG A 69 4.23 -3.49 -10.59
N PHE A 70 5.20 -3.84 -11.43
CA PHE A 70 5.87 -2.95 -12.36
C PHE A 70 5.44 -3.31 -13.77
N LEU A 71 4.93 -2.31 -14.48
CA LEU A 71 4.40 -2.43 -15.84
C LEU A 71 5.14 -1.47 -16.75
N LEU A 72 5.18 -1.75 -18.05
CA LEU A 72 5.66 -0.82 -19.05
C LEU A 72 4.42 -0.23 -19.71
N ASP A 73 4.29 1.10 -19.69
CA ASP A 73 3.23 1.79 -20.41
C ASP A 73 3.56 1.93 -21.90
N ASN A 74 2.61 2.49 -22.66
CA ASN A 74 2.76 2.67 -24.11
C ASN A 74 3.85 3.69 -24.47
N ASP A 75 4.25 4.56 -23.54
CA ASP A 75 5.32 5.54 -23.74
C ASP A 75 6.72 4.94 -23.45
N GLY A 76 6.77 3.67 -23.03
CA GLY A 76 7.99 3.01 -22.58
C GLY A 76 8.44 3.44 -21.17
N ASP A 77 7.56 4.10 -20.41
CA ASP A 77 7.80 4.41 -19.00
C ASP A 77 7.37 3.23 -18.12
N VAL A 78 8.06 3.05 -16.99
CA VAL A 78 7.65 2.07 -15.99
C VAL A 78 6.59 2.68 -15.08
N THR A 79 5.44 2.01 -14.92
CA THR A 79 4.43 2.33 -13.91
C THR A 79 4.50 1.34 -12.75
N VAL A 80 4.03 1.78 -11.58
CA VAL A 80 3.95 0.99 -10.35
C VAL A 80 2.50 0.96 -9.88
N ALA A 81 1.99 -0.23 -9.58
CA ALA A 81 0.75 -0.43 -8.86
C ALA A 81 0.98 -1.30 -7.63
N VAL A 82 0.32 -1.00 -6.52
CA VAL A 82 0.29 -1.84 -5.33
C VAL A 82 -0.85 -2.86 -5.48
N VAL A 83 -0.50 -4.13 -5.42
CA VAL A 83 -1.41 -5.27 -5.49
C VAL A 83 -1.62 -5.84 -4.10
N VAL A 84 -2.89 -6.07 -3.75
CA VAL A 84 -3.35 -6.61 -2.48
C VAL A 84 -3.97 -7.97 -2.73
N PHE A 85 -3.53 -8.97 -1.97
CA PHE A 85 -4.05 -10.33 -1.98
C PHE A 85 -4.51 -10.70 -0.57
N LEU A 86 -5.61 -11.46 -0.46
CA LEU A 86 -5.91 -12.20 0.76
C LEU A 86 -5.10 -13.50 0.77
N GLN A 87 -4.50 -13.80 1.91
CA GLN A 87 -3.72 -15.01 2.14
C GLN A 87 -4.20 -15.70 3.41
N ALA A 88 -4.05 -17.03 3.45
CA ALA A 88 -4.40 -17.80 4.63
C ALA A 88 -3.64 -17.29 5.86
N GLY A 89 -4.38 -17.00 6.92
CA GLY A 89 -3.90 -16.47 8.18
C GLY A 89 -4.31 -17.32 9.37
N GLU A 90 -3.62 -17.12 10.49
CA GLU A 90 -3.88 -17.85 11.75
C GLU A 90 -5.30 -17.61 12.29
N TRP A 91 -5.89 -16.46 11.95
CA TRP A 91 -7.18 -16.01 12.46
C TRP A 91 -8.34 -16.21 11.47
N ASP A 92 -8.13 -16.93 10.37
CA ASP A 92 -9.15 -17.11 9.31
C ASP A 92 -10.43 -17.77 9.81
N ASN A 93 -10.37 -18.54 10.90
CA ASN A 93 -11.54 -19.16 11.55
C ASN A 93 -12.33 -18.19 12.42
N ASN A 94 -11.77 -17.02 12.74
CA ASN A 94 -12.33 -16.03 13.66
C ASN A 94 -12.86 -14.78 12.93
N VAL A 95 -12.79 -14.77 11.60
CA VAL A 95 -13.23 -13.66 10.75
C VAL A 95 -14.28 -14.11 9.76
N GLU A 96 -15.02 -13.14 9.23
CA GLU A 96 -16.15 -13.38 8.33
C GLU A 96 -15.67 -13.63 6.89
N TRP A 97 -16.37 -14.53 6.20
CA TRP A 97 -16.16 -14.82 4.79
C TRP A 97 -17.52 -14.90 4.05
N PRO A 98 -17.62 -14.43 2.79
CA PRO A 98 -16.56 -13.80 1.99
C PRO A 98 -16.13 -12.44 2.55
N PHE A 99 -14.89 -12.06 2.27
CA PHE A 99 -14.33 -10.78 2.70
C PHE A 99 -15.17 -9.62 2.13
N ALA A 100 -15.66 -8.75 3.02
CA ALA A 100 -16.54 -7.63 2.68
C ALA A 100 -16.06 -6.27 3.20
N LYS A 101 -14.87 -6.19 3.81
CA LYS A 101 -14.32 -4.97 4.40
C LYS A 101 -13.72 -4.05 3.34
N LYS A 102 -13.53 -2.76 3.67
CA LYS A 102 -12.94 -1.79 2.74
C LYS A 102 -11.44 -1.70 2.99
N VAL A 103 -10.65 -1.88 1.94
CA VAL A 103 -9.19 -1.74 1.99
C VAL A 103 -8.78 -0.45 1.31
N TRP A 104 -7.94 0.33 1.98
CA TRP A 104 -7.26 1.48 1.41
C TRP A 104 -5.76 1.24 1.40
N VAL A 105 -5.12 1.67 0.32
CA VAL A 105 -3.68 1.58 0.16
C VAL A 105 -3.15 2.95 -0.20
N GLY A 106 -2.15 3.40 0.55
CA GLY A 106 -1.49 4.70 0.39
C GLY A 106 -0.03 4.52 0.04
N ILE A 107 0.38 4.99 -1.14
CA ILE A 107 1.80 5.22 -1.41
C ILE A 107 2.19 6.48 -0.65
N THR A 108 3.08 6.31 0.32
CA THR A 108 3.29 7.28 1.38
C THR A 108 4.56 8.06 1.15
N HIS A 109 4.49 9.39 1.16
CA HIS A 109 5.67 10.22 1.03
C HIS A 109 6.39 10.28 2.39
N PRO A 110 7.72 10.04 2.43
CA PRO A 110 8.44 9.88 3.70
C PRO A 110 8.54 11.15 4.53
N ARG A 111 8.32 12.34 3.93
CA ARG A 111 8.53 13.64 4.57
C ARG A 111 7.37 14.63 4.47
N ASP A 112 6.33 14.31 3.68
CA ASP A 112 5.32 15.29 3.27
C ASP A 112 3.97 14.58 3.13
N HIS A 113 3.17 14.59 4.19
CA HIS A 113 1.96 13.77 4.27
C HIS A 113 0.88 14.23 3.28
N GLU A 114 0.91 15.50 2.85
CA GLU A 114 -0.05 16.06 1.89
C GLU A 114 0.14 15.48 0.48
N LYS A 115 1.31 14.91 0.21
CA LYS A 115 1.60 14.25 -1.07
C LYS A 115 1.12 12.81 -1.14
N ASP A 116 0.70 12.19 -0.03
CA ASP A 116 0.34 10.78 -0.05
C ASP A 116 -0.71 10.45 -1.13
N ILE A 117 -0.48 9.33 -1.81
CA ILE A 117 -1.36 8.86 -2.89
C ILE A 117 -2.21 7.71 -2.36
N TRP A 118 -3.43 8.05 -1.93
CA TRP A 118 -4.38 7.09 -1.37
C TRP A 118 -5.39 6.59 -2.39
N HIS A 119 -5.57 5.28 -2.43
CA HIS A 119 -6.54 4.62 -3.28
C HIS A 119 -7.27 3.51 -2.54
N ARG A 120 -8.58 3.45 -2.78
CA ARG A 120 -9.39 2.33 -2.33
C ARG A 120 -9.16 1.14 -3.25
N VAL A 121 -8.91 -0.02 -2.66
CA VAL A 121 -8.76 -1.29 -3.37
C VAL A 121 -10.07 -2.08 -3.24
N TYR A 122 -10.59 -2.52 -4.39
CA TYR A 122 -11.86 -3.21 -4.48
C TYR A 122 -11.65 -4.70 -4.74
N LEU A 123 -11.70 -5.51 -3.69
CA LEU A 123 -11.77 -6.97 -3.82
C LEU A 123 -13.22 -7.34 -4.16
N THR A 124 -13.58 -7.29 -5.45
CA THR A 124 -14.97 -7.47 -5.91
C THR A 124 -15.25 -8.83 -6.53
N LYS A 125 -14.22 -9.56 -6.95
CA LYS A 125 -14.37 -10.87 -7.57
C LYS A 125 -14.58 -11.94 -6.49
N PRO A 126 -15.48 -12.92 -6.67
CA PRO A 126 -15.65 -14.03 -5.73
C PRO A 126 -14.33 -14.74 -5.39
N GLU A 127 -13.43 -14.88 -6.37
CA GLU A 127 -12.11 -15.51 -6.22
C GLU A 127 -11.10 -14.64 -5.47
N SER A 128 -11.38 -13.34 -5.32
CA SER A 128 -10.60 -12.39 -4.52
C SER A 128 -11.06 -12.36 -3.07
N THR A 129 -12.32 -12.69 -2.79
CA THR A 129 -12.97 -12.50 -1.47
C THR A 129 -13.27 -13.78 -0.72
N LYS A 130 -13.22 -14.95 -1.37
CA LYS A 130 -13.38 -16.24 -0.67
C LYS A 130 -12.29 -16.43 0.39
N ARG A 131 -12.53 -17.31 1.36
CA ARG A 131 -11.49 -17.72 2.30
C ARG A 131 -10.29 -18.33 1.53
N PRO A 132 -9.05 -17.83 1.75
CA PRO A 132 -7.87 -18.38 1.09
C PRO A 132 -7.59 -19.82 1.51
N GLU A 133 -6.98 -20.57 0.62
CA GLU A 133 -6.45 -21.90 0.90
C GLU A 133 -4.97 -21.79 1.29
N ALA A 134 -4.47 -22.67 2.16
CA ALA A 134 -3.11 -22.58 2.70
C ALA A 134 -2.02 -22.53 1.60
N SER A 135 -2.26 -23.19 0.46
CA SER A 135 -1.31 -23.32 -0.65
C SER A 135 -1.44 -22.23 -1.72
N ARG A 136 -2.47 -21.37 -1.67
CA ARG A 136 -2.80 -20.49 -2.79
C ARG A 136 -3.33 -19.13 -2.34
N TRP A 137 -2.80 -18.07 -2.95
CA TRP A 137 -3.32 -16.73 -2.78
C TRP A 137 -4.60 -16.56 -3.58
N ASN A 138 -5.52 -15.76 -3.06
CA ASN A 138 -6.66 -15.30 -3.83
C ASN A 138 -6.21 -14.44 -5.02
N PHE A 139 -7.13 -14.15 -5.95
CA PHE A 139 -6.84 -13.18 -6.99
C PHE A 139 -6.61 -11.80 -6.37
N GLY A 140 -5.50 -11.16 -6.70
CA GLY A 140 -5.20 -9.82 -6.21
C GLY A 140 -6.06 -8.75 -6.86
N SER A 141 -6.26 -7.66 -6.15
CA SER A 141 -6.72 -6.39 -6.70
C SER A 141 -5.62 -5.36 -6.55
N TYR A 142 -5.57 -4.36 -7.43
CA TYR A 142 -4.53 -3.34 -7.41
C TYR A 142 -5.12 -1.94 -7.36
N ASN A 143 -4.31 -0.98 -6.90
CA ASN A 143 -4.63 0.43 -6.97
C ASN A 143 -4.40 1.00 -8.38
N ARG A 144 -4.55 2.31 -8.55
CA ARG A 144 -4.18 2.98 -9.79
C ARG A 144 -2.66 2.91 -10.01
N GLU A 145 -2.26 2.71 -11.27
CA GLU A 145 -0.87 2.80 -11.70
C GLU A 145 -0.33 4.23 -11.60
N VAL A 146 0.89 4.38 -11.06
CA VAL A 146 1.62 5.65 -10.96
C VAL A 146 2.94 5.52 -11.70
N LYS A 147 3.32 6.52 -12.51
CA LYS A 147 4.60 6.51 -13.22
C LYS A 147 5.77 6.47 -12.22
N PHE A 148 6.71 5.55 -12.40
CA PHE A 148 7.89 5.41 -11.54
C PHE A 148 8.71 6.71 -11.51
N ARG A 149 8.87 7.35 -12.67
CA ARG A 149 9.55 8.65 -12.78
C ARG A 149 8.89 9.74 -11.92
N GLN A 150 7.56 9.74 -11.84
CA GLN A 150 6.82 10.67 -10.99
C GLN A 150 7.05 10.37 -9.50
N LEU A 151 7.02 9.09 -9.10
CA LEU A 151 7.33 8.69 -7.72
C LEU A 151 8.77 9.12 -7.33
N GLN A 152 9.72 8.94 -8.23
CA GLN A 152 11.10 9.35 -8.03
C GLN A 152 11.25 10.88 -7.94
N HIS A 153 10.73 11.61 -8.93
CA HIS A 153 10.85 13.07 -9.00
C HIS A 153 10.19 13.75 -7.80
N ASN A 154 9.05 13.22 -7.35
CA ASN A 154 8.30 13.78 -6.23
C ASN A 154 8.79 13.30 -4.85
N GLY A 155 9.88 12.53 -4.77
CA GLY A 155 10.51 12.16 -3.49
C GLY A 155 9.88 10.98 -2.74
N PHE A 156 8.99 10.20 -3.37
CA PHE A 156 8.43 8.99 -2.74
C PHE A 156 9.43 7.85 -2.64
N ILE A 157 10.38 7.78 -3.58
CA ILE A 157 11.47 6.81 -3.53
C ILE A 157 12.63 7.40 -2.72
N HIS A 158 12.73 7.01 -1.46
CA HIS A 158 13.80 7.45 -0.57
C HIS A 158 14.74 6.28 -0.27
N ASP A 159 16.04 6.47 -0.52
CA ASP A 159 17.08 5.43 -0.36
C ASP A 159 16.75 4.12 -1.10
N GLY A 160 16.13 4.24 -2.27
CA GLY A 160 15.72 3.11 -3.09
C GLY A 160 14.53 2.31 -2.54
N LYS A 161 13.84 2.83 -1.52
CA LYS A 161 12.65 2.24 -0.90
C LYS A 161 11.37 2.99 -1.28
N LEU A 162 10.27 2.25 -1.34
CA LEU A 162 8.91 2.81 -1.37
C LEU A 162 8.17 2.43 -0.09
N TYR A 163 7.42 3.38 0.47
CA TYR A 163 6.63 3.18 1.68
C TYR A 163 5.16 3.08 1.33
N VAL A 164 4.49 2.05 1.86
CA VAL A 164 3.07 1.79 1.60
C VAL A 164 2.34 1.58 2.90
N ASN A 165 1.34 2.41 3.19
CA ASN A 165 0.39 2.16 4.26
C ASN A 165 -0.82 1.40 3.71
N ILE A 166 -1.32 0.43 4.47
CA ILE A 166 -2.57 -0.26 4.20
C ILE A 166 -3.51 -0.06 5.39
N GLU A 167 -4.75 0.35 5.10
CA GLU A 167 -5.81 0.51 6.09
C GLU A 167 -6.98 -0.45 5.82
N LEU A 168 -7.51 -1.03 6.89
CA LEU A 168 -8.73 -1.84 6.89
C LEU A 168 -9.84 -1.14 7.67
N HIS A 169 -10.96 -0.89 6.98
CA HIS A 169 -12.17 -0.22 7.51
C HIS A 169 -13.36 -1.15 7.60
#